data_AF-A0AAD8BXK8-F1
#
_entry.id   AF-A0AAD8BXK8-F1
#
_cell.length_a   1.000
_cell.length_b   1.000
_cell.length_c   1.000
_cell.angle_alpha   90.00
_cell.angle_beta   90.00
_cell.angle_gamma   90.00
#
_symmetry.space_group_name_H-M   'P 1'
#
loop_
_entity.id
_entity.type
_entity.pdbx_description
1 polymer ?
#
loop_
_entity_poly.entity_id
_entity_poly.type
_entity_poly.pdbx_seq_one_letter_code
_entity_poly.pdbx_strand_id
1 'polypeptide(L)'
;MVLEISATATFGRLKMWPISSFKKKTLAALLAISLAVSVLLFLALQSYMNWQKNAEDSIYAMSWEGFGPERGLYNFTVVTAMLDIGRGNWSEQSRPYNTYLLYMQRMLRLDVNMVVFVEPKGKPFIEWMRRGREKRTHIAVTTIKDLPYYRYKDRMAEIMNSPEYKKDNELVAKKLCESFVPEYDILQLSKLYLINRTITENPFQTKFFIWLDGGYGHGEDIYPKNRLWFPKNLFEFADRATFLERTPGVKNLEEKQKILHKLSVNAMPGGFFAGGSKILSALYALQVQLVEEWMSSGIVDDDQTAYMLLYYKNPTMFRLVPADWFDVFKLFNSETS
;
A
#
# COMPACT_ATOMS: atom_id res chain seq x y z
N MET A 1 -52.67 13.36 70.17
CA MET A 1 -51.36 13.91 70.54
C MET A 1 -50.48 13.91 69.30
N VAL A 2 -50.29 15.10 68.68
CA VAL A 2 -49.05 15.57 68.02
C VAL A 2 -48.58 14.76 66.78
N LEU A 3 -48.30 15.29 65.58
CA LEU A 3 -48.26 16.63 64.96
C LEU A 3 -48.12 16.41 63.43
N GLU A 4 -48.71 17.30 62.63
CA GLU A 4 -48.31 17.54 61.23
C GLU A 4 -46.87 18.07 61.15
N ILE A 5 -46.11 17.70 60.12
CA ILE A 5 -45.15 18.61 59.45
C ILE A 5 -45.13 18.31 57.94
N SER A 6 -45.50 19.34 57.17
CA SER A 6 -45.38 19.50 55.73
C SER A 6 -43.94 19.79 55.29
N ALA A 7 -43.51 19.27 54.15
CA ALA A 7 -42.31 19.75 53.45
C ALA A 7 -42.48 19.68 51.93
N THR A 8 -42.96 20.77 51.34
CA THR A 8 -42.86 21.09 49.92
C THR A 8 -41.44 21.58 49.59
N ALA A 9 -40.73 20.88 48.69
CA ALA A 9 -39.47 21.33 48.13
C ALA A 9 -39.64 21.74 46.66
N THR A 10 -39.83 23.04 46.42
CA THR A 10 -39.78 23.67 45.09
C THR A 10 -38.33 23.86 44.64
N PHE A 11 -37.94 23.20 43.55
CA PHE A 11 -36.69 23.45 42.82
C PHE A 11 -36.67 24.89 42.27
N GLY A 12 -35.75 25.72 42.77
CA GLY A 12 -35.45 27.02 42.19
C GLY A 12 -34.79 26.87 40.82
N ARG A 13 -35.46 27.35 39.76
CA ARG A 13 -34.85 27.51 38.42
C ARG A 13 -33.75 28.56 38.48
N LEU A 14 -32.51 28.18 38.15
CA LEU A 14 -31.44 29.12 37.84
C LEU A 14 -31.86 30.01 36.66
N LYS A 15 -32.10 31.30 36.91
CA LYS A 15 -32.24 32.32 35.88
C LYS A 15 -30.89 32.52 35.19
N MET A 16 -30.71 31.91 34.02
CA MET A 16 -29.64 32.33 33.10
C MET A 16 -29.98 33.71 32.54
N TRP A 17 -29.14 34.71 32.81
CA TRP A 17 -29.27 36.03 32.21
C TRP A 17 -29.01 35.95 30.69
N PRO A 18 -29.80 36.66 29.85
CA PRO A 18 -29.58 36.65 28.42
C PRO A 18 -28.27 37.36 28.10
N ILE A 19 -27.27 36.58 27.69
CA ILE A 19 -26.02 37.08 27.13
C ILE A 19 -26.38 37.87 25.85
N SER A 20 -26.02 39.15 25.79
CA SER A 20 -26.30 40.01 24.63
C SER A 20 -25.76 39.39 23.34
N SER A 21 -26.43 39.63 22.21
CA SER A 21 -26.03 39.07 20.90
C SER A 21 -24.57 39.41 20.55
N PHE A 22 -24.08 40.58 20.99
CA PHE A 22 -22.68 41.01 20.87
C PHE A 22 -21.72 40.08 21.62
N LYS A 23 -22.02 39.72 22.88
CA LYS A 23 -21.21 38.80 23.71
C LYS A 23 -21.23 37.37 23.15
N LYS A 24 -22.34 36.92 22.55
CA LYS A 24 -22.40 35.61 21.87
C LYS A 24 -21.51 35.57 20.62
N LYS A 25 -21.48 36.65 19.82
CA LYS A 25 -20.59 36.76 18.65
C LYS A 25 -19.11 36.78 19.03
N THR A 26 -18.74 37.50 20.10
CA THR A 26 -17.36 37.52 20.60
C THR A 26 -16.93 36.16 21.16
N LEU A 27 -17.80 35.47 21.91
CA LEU A 27 -17.53 34.13 22.41
C LEU A 27 -17.37 33.12 21.26
N ALA A 28 -18.23 33.18 20.24
CA ALA A 28 -18.13 32.35 19.05
C ALA A 28 -16.83 32.62 18.26
N ALA A 29 -16.41 33.88 18.14
CA ALA A 29 -15.15 34.24 17.50
C ALA A 29 -13.94 33.71 18.28
N LEU A 30 -13.93 33.83 19.61
CA LEU A 30 -12.86 33.27 20.46
C LEU A 30 -12.78 31.75 20.37
N LEU A 31 -13.93 31.06 20.33
CA LEU A 31 -13.98 29.61 20.11
C LEU A 31 -13.46 29.21 18.74
N ALA A 32 -13.82 29.95 17.69
CA ALA A 32 -13.32 29.71 16.33
C ALA A 32 -11.80 29.92 16.23
N ILE A 33 -11.26 30.97 16.88
CA ILE A 33 -9.82 31.23 16.96
C ILE A 33 -9.12 30.11 17.73
N SER A 34 -9.66 29.69 18.87
CA SER A 34 -9.10 28.59 19.67
C SER A 34 -9.06 27.28 18.90
N LEU A 35 -10.14 26.96 18.16
CA LEU A 35 -10.20 25.79 17.29
C LEU A 35 -9.16 25.89 16.16
N ALA A 36 -9.04 27.04 15.50
CA ALA A 36 -8.06 27.26 14.44
C ALA A 36 -6.62 27.12 14.96
N VAL A 37 -6.30 27.68 16.12
CA VAL A 37 -4.99 27.53 16.77
C VAL A 37 -4.73 26.06 17.14
N SER A 38 -5.73 25.35 17.65
CA SER A 38 -5.61 23.93 17.99
C SER A 38 -5.35 23.06 16.75
N VAL A 39 -6.03 23.33 15.64
CA VAL A 39 -5.80 22.66 14.35
C VAL A 39 -4.38 22.95 13.83
N LEU A 40 -3.94 24.21 13.90
CA LEU A 40 -2.59 24.59 13.48
C LEU A 40 -1.50 23.92 14.34
N LEU A 41 -1.67 23.88 15.67
CA LEU A 41 -0.77 23.18 16.58
C LEU A 41 -0.73 21.69 16.29
N PHE A 42 -1.89 21.07 16.04
CA PHE A 42 -1.97 19.66 15.67
C PHE A 42 -1.22 19.38 14.35
N LEU A 43 -1.44 20.19 13.32
CA LEU A 43 -0.73 20.07 12.04
C LEU A 43 0.79 20.29 12.19
N ALA A 44 1.19 21.27 13.00
CA ALA A 44 2.60 21.52 13.30
C ALA A 44 3.25 20.33 14.04
N LEU A 45 2.54 19.75 15.01
CA LEU A 45 2.99 18.55 15.73
C LEU A 45 3.13 17.35 14.78
N GLN A 46 2.15 17.11 13.91
CA GLN A 46 2.21 16.06 12.89
C GLN A 46 3.40 16.26 11.94
N SER A 47 3.63 17.49 11.49
CA SER A 47 4.79 17.83 10.64
C SER A 47 6.11 17.59 11.37
N TYR A 48 6.21 17.98 12.64
CA TYR A 48 7.40 17.77 13.46
C TYR A 48 7.67 16.27 13.68
N MET A 49 6.65 15.49 14.04
CA MET A 49 6.77 14.04 14.21
C MET A 49 7.22 13.34 12.92
N ASN A 50 6.66 13.72 11.77
CA ASN A 50 7.06 13.20 10.47
C ASN A 50 8.52 13.55 10.14
N TRP A 51 8.94 14.77 10.44
CA TRP A 51 10.33 15.19 10.27
C TRP A 51 11.28 14.39 11.16
N GLN A 52 10.95 14.21 12.45
CA GLN A 52 11.73 13.38 13.37
C GLN A 52 11.88 11.95 12.85
N LYS A 53 10.77 11.31 12.45
CA LYS A 53 10.79 9.95 11.91
C LYS A 53 11.66 9.84 10.64
N ASN A 54 11.56 10.81 9.73
CA ASN A 54 12.41 10.84 8.53
C ASN A 54 13.90 11.02 8.86
N ALA A 55 14.22 11.82 9.89
CA ALA A 55 15.59 11.99 10.35
C ALA A 55 16.14 10.69 10.97
N GLU A 56 15.34 10.03 11.82
CA GLU A 56 15.67 8.72 12.39
C GLU A 56 15.88 7.66 11.29
N ASP A 57 14.97 7.59 10.31
CA ASP A 57 15.08 6.67 9.19
C ASP A 57 16.31 6.96 8.31
N SER A 58 16.71 8.22 8.19
CA SER A 58 17.91 8.63 7.44
C SER A 58 19.19 8.25 8.19
N ILE A 59 19.24 8.46 9.51
CA ILE A 59 20.34 8.00 10.37
C ILE A 59 20.42 6.47 10.33
N TYR A 60 19.27 5.79 10.42
CA TYR A 60 19.19 4.35 10.32
C TYR A 60 19.70 3.87 8.96
N ALA A 61 19.36 4.54 7.86
CA ALA A 61 19.94 4.29 6.55
C ALA A 61 21.44 4.42 6.65
N MET A 62 21.97 5.61 6.96
CA MET A 62 23.40 5.94 7.01
C MET A 62 24.26 5.03 7.90
N SER A 63 23.68 4.41 8.94
CA SER A 63 24.39 3.43 9.78
C SER A 63 24.54 2.04 9.14
N TRP A 64 24.05 1.85 7.91
CA TRP A 64 24.19 0.60 7.18
C TRP A 64 25.63 0.39 6.70
N GLU A 65 26.30 -0.61 7.28
CA GLU A 65 27.68 -0.99 6.93
C GLU A 65 27.78 -1.88 5.69
N GLY A 66 26.64 -2.26 5.08
CA GLY A 66 26.60 -3.25 4.01
C GLY A 66 26.39 -4.68 4.51
N PHE A 67 26.38 -5.61 3.56
CA PHE A 67 26.25 -7.03 3.87
C PHE A 67 27.59 -7.64 4.28
N GLY A 68 27.58 -8.42 5.36
CA GLY A 68 28.67 -9.34 5.69
C GLY A 68 28.62 -10.63 4.85
N PRO A 69 29.19 -11.74 5.36
CA PRO A 69 29.10 -13.04 4.69
C PRO A 69 27.67 -13.43 4.30
N GLU A 70 27.54 -14.17 3.21
CA GLU A 70 26.28 -14.73 2.70
C GLU A 70 25.67 -15.74 3.68
N ARG A 71 24.42 -15.52 4.10
CA ARG A 71 23.70 -16.35 5.10
C ARG A 71 22.27 -16.73 4.72
N GLY A 72 21.75 -16.21 3.61
CA GLY A 72 20.34 -16.30 3.24
C GLY A 72 19.95 -17.51 2.41
N LEU A 73 18.64 -17.65 2.16
CA LEU A 73 18.10 -18.62 1.19
C LEU A 73 18.06 -18.04 -0.21
N TYR A 74 18.39 -18.92 -1.16
CA TYR A 74 18.80 -18.51 -2.50
C TYR A 74 18.02 -19.15 -3.65
N ASN A 75 16.99 -19.93 -3.32
CA ASN A 75 16.15 -20.68 -4.25
C ASN A 75 14.90 -19.93 -4.74
N PHE A 76 14.70 -18.68 -4.29
CA PHE A 76 13.60 -17.80 -4.70
C PHE A 76 14.13 -16.42 -5.05
N THR A 77 13.30 -15.60 -5.69
CA THR A 77 13.62 -14.21 -6.04
C THR A 77 12.55 -13.27 -5.54
N VAL A 78 12.95 -12.28 -4.74
CA VAL A 78 12.09 -11.14 -4.39
C VAL A 78 12.13 -10.13 -5.50
N VAL A 79 10.96 -9.63 -5.90
CA VAL A 79 10.79 -8.61 -6.92
C VAL A 79 10.07 -7.42 -6.29
N THR A 80 10.59 -6.23 -6.56
CA THR A 80 10.08 -4.97 -6.02
C THR A 80 10.24 -3.87 -7.06
N ALA A 81 9.46 -2.80 -6.93
CA ALA A 81 9.63 -1.59 -7.71
C ALA A 81 9.61 -0.32 -6.85
N MET A 82 10.27 0.72 -7.36
CA MET A 82 10.19 2.06 -6.81
C MET A 82 10.25 3.07 -7.96
N LEU A 83 9.07 3.52 -8.40
CA LEU A 83 8.91 4.46 -9.51
C LEU A 83 8.20 5.73 -9.02
N ASP A 84 8.73 6.90 -9.34
CA ASP A 84 8.14 8.17 -8.93
C ASP A 84 7.03 8.60 -9.90
N ILE A 85 5.80 8.60 -9.40
CA ILE A 85 4.62 9.07 -10.12
C ILE A 85 4.24 10.51 -9.75
N GLY A 86 5.16 11.25 -9.13
CA GLY A 86 4.94 12.63 -8.69
C GLY A 86 4.14 12.75 -7.40
N ARG A 87 4.01 11.66 -6.62
CA ARG A 87 3.17 11.61 -5.42
C ARG A 87 3.57 12.59 -4.33
N GLY A 88 4.83 13.03 -4.28
CA GLY A 88 5.28 14.07 -3.36
C GLY A 88 4.61 15.44 -3.58
N ASN A 89 4.08 15.69 -4.78
CA ASN A 89 3.48 16.97 -5.17
C ASN A 89 1.94 16.96 -5.07
N TRP A 90 1.32 15.87 -4.62
CA TRP A 90 -0.14 15.80 -4.53
C TRP A 90 -0.66 16.63 -3.36
N SER A 91 -1.86 17.21 -3.50
CA SER A 91 -2.51 17.94 -2.41
C SER A 91 -3.04 16.99 -1.32
N GLU A 92 -3.47 15.80 -1.72
CA GLU A 92 -3.99 14.76 -0.85
C GLU A 92 -3.14 13.49 -1.00
N GLN A 93 -3.02 12.71 0.07
CA GLN A 93 -2.25 11.46 0.10
C GLN A 93 -0.78 11.59 -0.35
N SER A 94 -0.18 12.79 -0.21
CA SER A 94 1.21 13.07 -0.57
C SER A 94 2.18 12.18 0.18
N ARG A 95 3.15 11.64 -0.56
CA ARG A 95 4.26 10.83 -0.06
C ARG A 95 5.47 11.10 -0.96
N PRO A 96 6.47 11.85 -0.48
CA PRO A 96 7.69 12.11 -1.25
C PRO A 96 8.45 10.83 -1.59
N TYR A 97 9.10 10.82 -2.75
CA TYR A 97 9.90 9.68 -3.23
C TYR A 97 10.98 9.24 -2.23
N ASN A 98 11.67 10.20 -1.60
CA ASN A 98 12.70 9.90 -0.61
C ASN A 98 12.14 9.20 0.63
N THR A 99 10.91 9.55 1.06
CA THR A 99 10.24 8.85 2.16
C THR A 99 9.99 7.38 1.79
N TYR A 100 9.61 7.09 0.55
CA TYR A 100 9.45 5.71 0.09
C TYR A 100 10.78 4.95 0.01
N LEU A 101 11.87 5.58 -0.41
CA LEU A 101 13.21 4.97 -0.36
C LEU A 101 13.60 4.60 1.09
N LEU A 102 13.26 5.45 2.05
CA LEU A 102 13.47 5.18 3.48
C LEU A 102 12.60 4.05 4.00
N TYR A 103 11.42 3.79 3.44
CA TYR A 103 10.64 2.59 3.77
C TYR A 103 11.29 1.34 3.17
N MET A 104 11.64 1.43 1.89
CA MET A 104 12.25 0.35 1.11
C MET A 104 13.57 -0.14 1.70
N GLN A 105 14.32 0.73 2.40
CA GLN A 105 15.62 0.40 2.98
C GLN A 105 15.61 -0.87 3.85
N ARG A 106 14.51 -1.14 4.56
CA ARG A 106 14.41 -2.28 5.48
C ARG A 106 14.30 -3.59 4.70
N MET A 107 13.53 -3.58 3.62
CA MET A 107 13.43 -4.70 2.68
C MET A 107 14.74 -4.94 1.93
N LEU A 108 15.44 -3.87 1.50
CA LEU A 108 16.73 -3.99 0.81
C LEU A 108 17.81 -4.70 1.64
N ARG A 109 17.70 -4.64 2.98
CA ARG A 109 18.62 -5.32 3.91
C ARG A 109 18.41 -6.83 4.02
N LEU A 110 17.34 -7.38 3.45
CA LEU A 110 17.10 -8.83 3.47
C LEU A 110 18.17 -9.58 2.66
N ASP A 111 18.77 -10.61 3.26
CA ASP A 111 19.78 -11.44 2.58
C ASP A 111 19.11 -12.45 1.63
N VAL A 112 18.61 -11.96 0.50
CA VAL A 112 17.89 -12.74 -0.51
C VAL A 112 18.35 -12.35 -1.92
N ASN A 113 18.02 -13.19 -2.92
CA ASN A 113 18.02 -12.77 -4.32
C ASN A 113 16.96 -11.69 -4.52
N MET A 114 17.34 -10.61 -5.19
CA MET A 114 16.43 -9.49 -5.40
C MET A 114 16.53 -8.90 -6.80
N VAL A 115 15.38 -8.68 -7.42
CA VAL A 115 15.24 -7.82 -8.60
C VAL A 115 14.54 -6.54 -8.20
N VAL A 116 15.18 -5.41 -8.50
CA VAL A 116 14.70 -4.08 -8.15
C VAL A 116 14.47 -3.27 -9.41
N PHE A 117 13.21 -2.97 -9.71
CA PHE A 117 12.84 -2.00 -10.75
C PHE A 117 12.85 -0.59 -10.17
N VAL A 118 13.66 0.30 -10.73
CA VAL A 118 13.85 1.63 -10.13
C VAL A 118 14.10 2.69 -11.18
N GLU A 119 13.68 3.92 -10.91
CA GLU A 119 14.07 5.06 -11.74
C GLU A 119 15.59 5.33 -11.69
N PRO A 120 16.16 5.97 -12.73
CA PRO A 120 17.59 6.30 -12.76
C PRO A 120 18.12 6.96 -11.48
N LYS A 121 17.34 7.88 -10.90
CA LYS A 121 17.69 8.60 -9.66
C LYS A 121 17.75 7.73 -8.41
N GLY A 122 17.03 6.61 -8.38
CA GLY A 122 17.02 5.69 -7.24
C GLY A 122 18.15 4.66 -7.27
N LYS A 123 18.72 4.36 -8.44
CA LYS A 123 19.76 3.34 -8.62
C LYS A 123 20.93 3.48 -7.62
N PRO A 124 21.53 4.66 -7.38
CA PRO A 124 22.64 4.79 -6.43
C PRO A 124 22.27 4.39 -5.00
N PHE A 125 21.03 4.67 -4.58
CA PHE A 125 20.54 4.27 -3.26
C PHE A 125 20.42 2.75 -3.15
N ILE A 126 19.88 2.09 -4.18
CA ILE A 126 19.77 0.62 -4.21
C ILE A 126 21.15 -0.03 -4.19
N GLU A 127 22.07 0.44 -5.02
CA GLU A 127 23.47 -0.04 -5.06
C GLU A 127 24.12 0.09 -3.69
N TRP A 128 23.94 1.23 -3.02
CA TRP A 128 24.50 1.47 -1.70
C TRP A 128 23.89 0.55 -0.63
N MET A 129 22.57 0.43 -0.58
CA MET A 129 21.86 -0.45 0.36
C MET A 129 22.20 -1.93 0.14
N ARG A 130 22.56 -2.33 -1.09
CA ARG A 130 22.84 -3.72 -1.49
C ARG A 130 24.33 -4.05 -1.65
N ARG A 131 25.26 -3.20 -1.19
CA ARG A 131 26.70 -3.49 -1.26
C ARG A 131 27.05 -4.79 -0.56
N GLY A 132 27.86 -5.62 -1.21
CA GLY A 132 28.18 -6.99 -0.78
C GLY A 132 27.17 -8.04 -1.27
N ARG A 133 26.18 -7.65 -2.09
CA ARG A 133 25.19 -8.54 -2.73
C ARG A 133 25.02 -8.26 -4.21
N GLU A 134 26.05 -7.75 -4.88
CA GLU A 134 26.04 -7.39 -6.30
C GLU A 134 25.67 -8.57 -7.20
N LYS A 135 26.14 -9.79 -6.86
CA LYS A 135 25.80 -11.03 -7.59
C LYS A 135 24.40 -11.57 -7.27
N ARG A 136 23.73 -10.99 -6.27
CA ARG A 136 22.43 -11.40 -5.72
C ARG A 136 21.40 -10.28 -5.86
N THR A 137 21.71 -9.26 -6.66
CA THR A 137 20.87 -8.09 -6.88
C THR A 137 20.93 -7.68 -8.34
N HIS A 138 19.78 -7.71 -8.99
CA HIS A 138 19.63 -7.22 -10.34
C HIS A 138 18.84 -5.91 -10.28
N ILE A 139 19.47 -4.82 -10.70
CA ILE A 139 18.83 -3.50 -10.72
C ILE A 139 18.41 -3.21 -12.15
N ALA A 140 17.09 -3.25 -12.39
CA ALA A 140 16.50 -2.93 -13.67
C ALA A 140 16.06 -1.46 -13.67
N VAL A 141 16.81 -0.61 -14.37
CA VAL A 141 16.44 0.80 -14.53
C VAL A 141 15.24 0.90 -15.47
N THR A 142 14.16 1.52 -15.00
CA THR A 142 12.91 1.67 -15.76
C THR A 142 12.17 2.92 -15.31
N THR A 143 11.24 3.39 -16.12
CA THR A 143 10.32 4.49 -15.79
C THR A 143 8.87 4.03 -15.93
N ILE A 144 7.91 4.83 -15.45
CA ILE A 144 6.49 4.53 -15.65
C ILE A 144 6.10 4.42 -17.13
N LYS A 145 6.81 5.13 -18.02
CA LYS A 145 6.55 5.13 -19.47
C LYS A 145 6.87 3.79 -20.13
N ASP A 146 7.74 3.00 -19.50
CA ASP A 146 8.15 1.68 -19.98
C ASP A 146 7.20 0.57 -19.51
N LEU A 147 6.20 0.90 -18.69
CA LEU A 147 5.21 -0.06 -18.21
C LEU A 147 4.14 -0.33 -19.28
N PRO A 148 3.65 -1.57 -19.42
CA PRO A 148 2.79 -1.96 -20.54
C PRO A 148 1.46 -1.22 -20.56
N TYR A 149 0.94 -0.86 -19.37
CA TYR A 149 -0.34 -0.15 -19.24
C TYR A 149 -0.22 1.36 -19.42
N TYR A 150 0.99 1.91 -19.56
CA TYR A 150 1.16 3.33 -19.87
C TYR A 150 0.47 3.75 -21.16
N ARG A 151 0.32 2.82 -22.11
CA ARG A 151 -0.47 3.00 -23.34
C ARG A 151 -1.94 3.39 -23.09
N TYR A 152 -2.46 3.11 -21.90
CA TYR A 152 -3.84 3.41 -21.50
C TYR A 152 -3.97 4.67 -20.65
N LYS A 153 -2.89 5.40 -20.38
CA LYS A 153 -2.92 6.57 -19.51
C LYS A 153 -4.02 7.57 -19.88
N ASP A 154 -4.09 7.97 -21.15
CA ASP A 154 -5.07 8.96 -21.60
C ASP A 154 -6.50 8.41 -21.55
N ARG A 155 -6.67 7.11 -21.85
CA ARG A 155 -7.98 6.43 -21.74
C ARG A 155 -8.45 6.35 -20.28
N MET A 156 -7.56 6.02 -19.36
CA MET A 156 -7.85 6.01 -17.92
C MET A 156 -8.26 7.41 -17.45
N ALA A 157 -7.53 8.44 -17.87
CA ALA A 157 -7.86 9.84 -17.56
C ALA A 157 -9.24 10.25 -18.11
N GLU A 158 -9.59 9.83 -19.33
CA GLU A 158 -10.90 10.06 -19.93
C GLU A 158 -12.01 9.40 -19.10
N ILE A 159 -11.84 8.12 -18.74
CA ILE A 159 -12.81 7.38 -17.93
C ILE A 159 -12.98 8.04 -16.56
N MET A 160 -11.89 8.32 -15.84
CA MET A 160 -11.92 8.95 -14.51
C MET A 160 -12.63 10.32 -14.54
N ASN A 161 -12.57 11.03 -15.66
CA ASN A 161 -13.24 12.33 -15.82
C ASN A 161 -14.72 12.24 -16.21
N SER A 162 -15.19 11.08 -16.70
CA SER A 162 -16.57 10.88 -17.15
C SER A 162 -17.60 10.99 -16.00
N PRO A 163 -18.81 11.51 -16.27
CA PRO A 163 -19.92 11.48 -15.32
C PRO A 163 -20.28 10.06 -14.86
N GLU A 164 -20.20 9.08 -15.76
CA GLU A 164 -20.56 7.68 -15.51
C GLU A 164 -19.63 7.02 -14.47
N TYR A 165 -18.33 7.31 -14.56
CA TYR A 165 -17.35 6.84 -13.58
C TYR A 165 -17.55 7.49 -12.21
N LYS A 166 -17.79 8.80 -12.19
CA LYS A 166 -17.98 9.58 -10.95
C LYS A 166 -19.27 9.24 -10.22
N LYS A 167 -20.30 8.80 -10.95
CA LYS A 167 -21.60 8.43 -10.39
C LYS A 167 -21.48 7.23 -9.46
N ASP A 168 -22.00 7.40 -8.24
CA ASP A 168 -22.10 6.36 -7.20
C ASP A 168 -20.76 5.67 -6.89
N ASN A 169 -19.66 6.43 -6.94
CA ASN A 169 -18.30 5.91 -6.76
C ASN A 169 -17.73 6.35 -5.40
N GLU A 170 -17.53 5.38 -4.50
CA GLU A 170 -17.01 5.61 -3.16
C GLU A 170 -15.55 6.09 -3.19
N LEU A 171 -14.76 5.62 -4.16
CA LEU A 171 -13.35 6.00 -4.32
C LEU A 171 -13.23 7.50 -4.63
N VAL A 172 -14.09 7.98 -5.53
CA VAL A 172 -14.21 9.41 -5.86
C VAL A 172 -14.71 10.20 -4.66
N ALA A 173 -15.76 9.74 -3.98
CA ALA A 173 -16.32 10.42 -2.81
C ALA A 173 -15.30 10.56 -1.67
N LYS A 174 -14.44 9.55 -1.48
CA LYS A 174 -13.35 9.54 -0.49
C LYS A 174 -12.06 10.18 -0.99
N LYS A 175 -12.00 10.61 -2.26
CA LYS A 175 -10.82 11.18 -2.91
C LYS A 175 -9.59 10.28 -2.77
N LEU A 176 -9.75 9.01 -3.14
CA LEU A 176 -8.63 8.05 -3.18
C LEU A 176 -7.92 8.15 -4.53
N CYS A 177 -6.58 8.09 -4.52
CA CYS A 177 -5.76 8.31 -5.71
C CYS A 177 -6.06 7.35 -6.87
N GLU A 178 -6.50 6.12 -6.59
CA GLU A 178 -6.99 5.17 -7.60
C GLU A 178 -8.21 5.68 -8.41
N SER A 179 -8.84 6.77 -7.98
CA SER A 179 -10.00 7.35 -8.69
C SER A 179 -9.69 8.58 -9.54
N PHE A 180 -8.48 9.15 -9.46
CA PHE A 180 -8.14 10.38 -10.16
C PHE A 180 -6.68 10.49 -10.64
N VAL A 181 -5.82 9.51 -10.35
CA VAL A 181 -4.43 9.49 -10.81
C VAL A 181 -4.16 8.26 -11.69
N PRO A 182 -4.25 8.36 -13.03
CA PRO A 182 -3.98 7.24 -13.93
C PRO A 182 -2.62 6.58 -13.71
N GLU A 183 -1.59 7.38 -13.45
CA GLU A 183 -0.24 6.88 -13.18
C GLU A 183 -0.16 5.97 -11.94
N TYR A 184 -1.03 6.17 -10.95
CA TYR A 184 -1.12 5.29 -9.78
C TYR A 184 -1.60 3.91 -10.21
N ASP A 185 -2.72 3.82 -10.93
CA ASP A 185 -3.28 2.53 -11.37
C ASP A 185 -2.36 1.82 -12.36
N ILE A 186 -1.70 2.56 -13.26
CA ILE A 186 -0.68 1.99 -14.17
C ILE A 186 0.43 1.31 -13.37
N LEU A 187 0.95 1.97 -12.33
CA LEU A 187 2.00 1.40 -11.48
C LEU A 187 1.50 0.16 -10.72
N GLN A 188 0.33 0.26 -10.09
CA GLN A 188 -0.27 -0.82 -9.31
C GLN A 188 -0.56 -2.05 -10.17
N LEU A 189 -1.23 -1.88 -11.32
CA LEU A 189 -1.55 -2.97 -12.23
C LEU A 189 -0.28 -3.60 -12.83
N SER A 190 0.84 -2.87 -12.91
CA SER A 190 2.07 -3.39 -13.52
C SER A 190 2.86 -4.38 -12.66
N LYS A 191 2.46 -4.66 -11.42
CA LYS A 191 3.21 -5.58 -10.53
C LYS A 191 3.35 -7.00 -11.10
N LEU A 192 2.28 -7.56 -11.64
CA LEU A 192 2.33 -8.86 -12.32
C LEU A 192 3.20 -8.83 -13.58
N TYR A 193 3.23 -7.70 -14.30
CA TYR A 193 4.13 -7.53 -15.44
C TYR A 193 5.60 -7.56 -15.00
N LEU A 194 5.96 -6.84 -13.93
CA LEU A 194 7.33 -6.79 -13.42
C LEU A 194 7.81 -8.16 -12.92
N ILE A 195 6.91 -8.92 -12.28
CA ILE A 195 7.14 -10.32 -11.92
C ILE A 195 7.34 -11.18 -13.18
N ASN A 196 6.47 -11.07 -14.18
CA ASN A 196 6.58 -11.86 -15.40
C ASN A 196 7.85 -11.53 -16.21
N ARG A 197 8.26 -10.26 -16.24
CA ARG A 197 9.54 -9.83 -16.81
C ARG A 197 10.71 -10.47 -16.06
N THR A 198 10.67 -10.47 -14.73
CA THR A 198 11.70 -11.13 -13.90
C THR A 198 11.73 -12.65 -14.12
N ILE A 199 10.58 -13.30 -14.30
CA ILE A 199 10.49 -14.73 -14.63
C ILE A 199 11.14 -15.02 -15.99
N THR A 200 10.97 -14.12 -16.96
CA THR A 200 11.50 -14.27 -18.32
C THR A 200 13.02 -14.07 -18.35
N GLU A 201 13.52 -13.03 -17.68
CA GLU A 201 14.95 -12.72 -17.61
C GLU A 201 15.70 -13.68 -16.68
N ASN A 202 15.04 -14.12 -15.61
CA ASN A 202 15.49 -15.04 -14.56
C ASN A 202 17.00 -14.95 -14.21
N PRO A 203 17.48 -13.77 -13.76
CA PRO A 203 18.92 -13.53 -13.55
C PRO A 203 19.55 -14.46 -12.50
N PHE A 204 18.75 -15.10 -11.66
CA PHE A 204 19.20 -15.98 -10.57
C PHE A 204 18.79 -17.45 -10.75
N GLN A 205 18.21 -17.80 -11.89
CA GLN A 205 17.78 -19.17 -12.22
C GLN A 205 16.87 -19.81 -11.14
N THR A 206 16.00 -19.02 -10.54
CA THR A 206 15.04 -19.50 -9.52
C THR A 206 13.74 -19.97 -10.17
N LYS A 207 12.93 -20.71 -9.40
CA LYS A 207 11.61 -21.20 -9.84
C LYS A 207 10.44 -20.56 -9.10
N PHE A 208 10.73 -19.85 -8.01
CA PHE A 208 9.75 -19.26 -7.11
C PHE A 208 10.01 -17.76 -6.98
N PHE A 209 8.96 -16.97 -7.12
CA PHE A 209 9.04 -15.51 -7.16
C PHE A 209 8.06 -14.92 -6.17
N ILE A 210 8.47 -13.81 -5.58
CA ILE A 210 7.70 -13.09 -4.57
C ILE A 210 7.68 -11.63 -4.96
N TRP A 211 6.49 -11.07 -5.12
CA TRP A 211 6.31 -9.63 -5.08
C TRP A 211 6.29 -9.17 -3.63
N LEU A 212 7.12 -8.18 -3.32
CA LEU A 212 7.07 -7.43 -2.07
C LEU A 212 7.18 -5.96 -2.42
N ASP A 213 6.16 -5.18 -2.07
CA ASP A 213 6.08 -3.77 -2.42
C ASP A 213 7.28 -2.98 -1.86
N GLY A 214 7.81 -2.03 -2.64
CA GLY A 214 8.92 -1.18 -2.17
C GLY A 214 8.52 -0.32 -0.96
N GLY A 215 7.23 -0.07 -0.78
CA GLY A 215 6.67 0.60 0.41
C GLY A 215 6.28 -0.34 1.56
N TYR A 216 6.51 -1.65 1.46
CA TYR A 216 5.98 -2.61 2.43
C TYR A 216 6.38 -2.27 3.88
N GLY A 217 5.39 -2.20 4.76
CA GLY A 217 5.56 -1.83 6.17
C GLY A 217 5.63 -0.33 6.46
N HIS A 218 5.68 0.57 5.47
CA HIS A 218 5.65 2.03 5.69
C HIS A 218 6.61 2.56 6.78
N GLY A 219 7.80 1.98 6.86
CA GLY A 219 8.84 2.33 7.83
C GLY A 219 8.66 1.71 9.22
N GLU A 220 7.65 0.84 9.41
CA GLU A 220 7.51 0.02 10.60
C GLU A 220 8.60 -1.07 10.65
N ASP A 221 8.96 -1.46 11.86
CA ASP A 221 10.01 -2.44 12.13
C ASP A 221 9.45 -3.86 12.19
N ILE A 222 8.92 -4.31 11.04
CA ILE A 222 8.24 -5.61 10.85
C ILE A 222 9.15 -6.70 10.25
N TYR A 223 10.38 -6.34 9.90
CA TYR A 223 11.32 -7.22 9.21
C TYR A 223 12.10 -8.08 10.21
N PRO A 224 12.59 -9.27 9.81
CA PRO A 224 13.43 -10.09 10.68
C PRO A 224 14.67 -9.32 11.16
N LYS A 225 14.90 -9.28 12.48
CA LYS A 225 16.03 -8.53 13.09
C LYS A 225 17.39 -8.98 12.58
N ASN A 226 17.54 -10.28 12.33
CA ASN A 226 18.76 -10.88 11.78
C ASN A 226 18.91 -10.65 10.26
N ARG A 227 17.90 -10.04 9.60
CA ARG A 227 17.78 -9.76 8.17
C ARG A 227 17.68 -11.01 7.28
N LEU A 228 17.46 -12.17 7.90
CA LEU A 228 17.31 -13.42 7.19
C LEU A 228 15.82 -13.74 7.08
N TRP A 229 15.38 -14.02 5.86
CA TRP A 229 14.04 -14.48 5.61
C TRP A 229 14.06 -15.90 5.04
N PHE A 230 13.38 -16.79 5.75
CA PHE A 230 13.21 -18.20 5.39
C PHE A 230 11.73 -18.45 5.13
N PRO A 231 11.26 -18.39 3.87
CA PRO A 231 9.84 -18.43 3.54
C PRO A 231 9.22 -19.82 3.79
N LYS A 232 8.74 -20.09 5.01
CA LYS A 232 8.04 -21.33 5.36
C LYS A 232 6.67 -21.39 4.69
N ASN A 233 6.25 -22.60 4.32
CA ASN A 233 4.92 -22.88 3.76
C ASN A 233 4.57 -22.06 2.49
N LEU A 234 5.53 -21.48 1.78
CA LEU A 234 5.31 -20.82 0.49
C LEU A 234 5.64 -21.75 -0.68
N PHE A 235 6.80 -22.42 -0.64
CA PHE A 235 7.27 -23.26 -1.74
C PHE A 235 6.39 -24.49 -2.02
N GLU A 236 5.73 -25.03 -0.99
CA GLU A 236 4.78 -26.16 -1.10
C GLU A 236 3.55 -25.83 -1.96
N PHE A 237 3.28 -24.55 -2.19
CA PHE A 237 2.11 -24.05 -2.91
C PHE A 237 2.51 -23.30 -4.18
N ALA A 238 3.65 -23.65 -4.78
CA ALA A 238 4.17 -22.99 -5.98
C ALA A 238 3.27 -23.13 -7.22
N ASP A 239 2.32 -24.06 -7.22
CA ASP A 239 1.30 -24.24 -8.24
C ASP A 239 0.14 -23.23 -8.14
N ARG A 240 0.05 -22.48 -7.03
CA ARG A 240 -0.95 -21.45 -6.76
C ARG A 240 -0.31 -20.10 -6.46
N ALA A 241 -0.98 -19.02 -6.83
CA ALA A 241 -0.59 -17.67 -6.44
C ALA A 241 -1.08 -17.43 -5.01
N THR A 242 -0.15 -17.29 -4.07
CA THR A 242 -0.43 -16.99 -2.67
C THR A 242 -0.61 -15.49 -2.49
N PHE A 243 -1.76 -15.08 -1.97
CA PHE A 243 -2.11 -13.71 -1.60
C PHE A 243 -2.52 -13.65 -0.13
N LEU A 244 -2.39 -12.46 0.47
CA LEU A 244 -2.99 -12.19 1.77
C LEU A 244 -4.49 -11.87 1.61
N GLU A 245 -5.28 -12.16 2.64
CA GLU A 245 -6.70 -11.84 2.69
C GLU A 245 -7.04 -11.13 4.00
N ARG A 246 -7.58 -9.91 3.89
CA ARG A 246 -8.04 -9.09 5.03
C ARG A 246 -9.54 -9.26 5.25
N THR A 247 -9.97 -9.20 6.50
CA THR A 247 -11.39 -9.12 6.88
C THR A 247 -12.08 -7.95 6.16
N PRO A 248 -13.28 -8.14 5.57
CA PRO A 248 -14.19 -9.28 5.73
C PRO A 248 -13.85 -10.50 4.88
N GLY A 249 -12.83 -10.45 4.02
CA GLY A 249 -12.49 -11.53 3.08
C GLY A 249 -13.21 -11.38 1.74
N VAL A 250 -12.61 -11.93 0.69
CA VAL A 250 -13.04 -11.68 -0.69
C VAL A 250 -14.40 -12.30 -0.99
N LYS A 251 -14.74 -13.44 -0.36
CA LYS A 251 -16.04 -14.10 -0.57
C LYS A 251 -17.22 -13.23 -0.15
N ASN A 252 -17.06 -12.43 0.91
CA ASN A 252 -18.11 -11.52 1.40
C ASN A 252 -18.37 -10.33 0.45
N LEU A 253 -17.57 -10.17 -0.60
CA LEU A 253 -17.69 -9.10 -1.59
C LEU A 253 -18.08 -9.63 -2.99
N GLU A 254 -18.24 -10.94 -3.16
CA GLU A 254 -18.47 -11.59 -4.46
C GLU A 254 -19.79 -11.16 -5.13
N GLU A 255 -20.85 -10.96 -4.33
CA GLU A 255 -22.14 -10.44 -4.82
C GLU A 255 -22.01 -9.03 -5.41
N LYS A 256 -21.00 -8.26 -4.97
CA LYS A 256 -20.71 -6.90 -5.42
C LYS A 256 -19.68 -6.85 -6.55
N GLN A 257 -19.26 -8.00 -7.11
CA GLN A 257 -18.17 -8.06 -8.10
C GLN A 257 -18.31 -7.09 -9.28
N LYS A 258 -19.55 -6.83 -9.74
CA LYS A 258 -19.84 -5.93 -10.87
C LYS A 258 -19.53 -4.46 -10.59
N ILE A 259 -19.49 -4.06 -9.33
CA ILE A 259 -19.27 -2.68 -8.90
C ILE A 259 -18.01 -2.53 -8.05
N LEU A 260 -17.15 -3.55 -7.92
CA LEU A 260 -15.96 -3.50 -7.07
C LEU A 260 -15.07 -2.29 -7.37
N HIS A 261 -14.92 -1.95 -8.65
CA HIS A 261 -14.19 -0.78 -9.15
C HIS A 261 -14.72 0.59 -8.67
N LYS A 262 -15.80 0.59 -7.89
CA LYS A 262 -16.40 1.78 -7.28
C LYS A 262 -16.41 1.73 -5.75
N LEU A 263 -15.93 0.63 -5.14
CA LEU A 263 -16.02 0.39 -3.71
C LEU A 263 -14.65 0.55 -3.05
N SER A 264 -14.62 1.20 -1.90
CA SER A 264 -13.39 1.34 -1.12
C SER A 264 -13.17 0.10 -0.26
N VAL A 265 -12.70 -0.97 -0.90
CA VAL A 265 -12.46 -2.29 -0.28
C VAL A 265 -11.00 -2.70 -0.43
N ASN A 266 -10.47 -3.38 0.60
CA ASN A 266 -9.05 -3.78 0.65
C ASN A 266 -8.93 -5.24 1.12
N ALA A 267 -9.76 -6.14 0.59
CA ALA A 267 -9.83 -7.54 1.03
C ALA A 267 -8.64 -8.37 0.53
N MET A 268 -8.02 -8.00 -0.60
CA MET A 268 -6.82 -8.64 -1.14
C MET A 268 -5.72 -7.59 -1.35
N PRO A 269 -4.91 -7.28 -0.33
CA PRO A 269 -3.94 -6.18 -0.39
C PRO A 269 -2.83 -6.47 -1.41
N GLY A 270 -2.50 -5.49 -2.25
CA GLY A 270 -1.48 -5.61 -3.31
C GLY A 270 -0.02 -5.49 -2.85
N GLY A 271 0.23 -5.56 -1.54
CA GLY A 271 1.57 -5.41 -0.96
C GLY A 271 2.46 -6.66 -1.10
N PHE A 272 1.84 -7.83 -1.29
CA PHE A 272 2.52 -9.12 -1.37
C PHE A 272 1.74 -10.11 -2.23
N PHE A 273 2.46 -10.86 -3.05
CA PHE A 273 2.00 -12.13 -3.60
C PHE A 273 3.19 -13.01 -3.97
N ALA A 274 2.99 -14.33 -4.01
CA ALA A 274 4.05 -15.29 -4.26
C ALA A 274 3.58 -16.49 -5.07
N GLY A 275 4.49 -17.15 -5.78
CA GLY A 275 4.15 -18.35 -6.55
C GLY A 275 5.29 -18.85 -7.42
N GLY A 276 5.08 -20.01 -8.05
CA GLY A 276 5.98 -20.51 -9.07
C GLY A 276 5.87 -19.71 -10.37
N SER A 277 6.90 -19.81 -11.22
CA SER A 277 6.94 -19.10 -12.52
C SER A 277 5.67 -19.31 -13.37
N LYS A 278 5.22 -20.57 -13.49
CA LYS A 278 4.06 -20.93 -14.33
C LYS A 278 2.78 -20.22 -13.88
N ILE A 279 2.46 -20.25 -12.58
CA ILE A 279 1.20 -19.70 -12.08
C ILE A 279 1.18 -18.17 -12.16
N LEU A 280 2.31 -17.51 -11.86
CA LEU A 280 2.43 -16.06 -11.92
C LEU A 280 2.41 -15.54 -13.37
N SER A 281 3.05 -16.24 -14.32
CA SER A 281 2.95 -15.91 -15.75
C SER A 281 1.52 -16.09 -16.28
N ALA A 282 0.83 -17.17 -15.88
CA ALA A 282 -0.57 -17.38 -16.25
C ALA A 282 -1.48 -16.27 -15.68
N LEU A 283 -1.27 -15.90 -14.41
CA LEU A 283 -2.03 -14.82 -13.78
C LEU A 283 -1.81 -13.47 -14.47
N TYR A 284 -0.56 -13.16 -14.87
CA TYR A 284 -0.26 -11.97 -15.66
C TYR A 284 -1.03 -11.96 -16.99
N ALA A 285 -1.03 -13.09 -17.73
CA ALA A 285 -1.75 -13.19 -19.00
C ALA A 285 -3.26 -12.94 -18.84
N LEU A 286 -3.87 -13.46 -17.77
CA LEU A 286 -5.28 -13.18 -17.45
C LEU A 286 -5.51 -11.71 -17.07
N GLN A 287 -4.58 -11.08 -16.34
CA GLN A 287 -4.70 -9.66 -16.00
C GLN A 287 -4.63 -8.77 -17.24
N VAL A 288 -3.79 -9.10 -18.23
CA VAL A 288 -3.73 -8.35 -19.50
C VAL A 288 -5.11 -8.32 -20.17
N GLN A 289 -5.78 -9.47 -20.25
CA GLN A 289 -7.15 -9.57 -20.80
C GLN A 289 -8.16 -8.77 -19.98
N LEU A 290 -8.07 -8.82 -18.65
CA LEU A 290 -8.94 -8.06 -17.75
C LEU A 290 -8.80 -6.54 -17.95
N VAL A 291 -7.57 -6.04 -18.03
CA VAL A 291 -7.32 -4.61 -18.23
C VAL A 291 -7.80 -4.16 -19.60
N GLU A 292 -7.64 -4.99 -20.64
CA GLU A 292 -8.20 -4.71 -21.97
C GLU A 292 -9.74 -4.62 -21.95
N GLU A 293 -10.40 -5.55 -21.26
CA GLU A 293 -11.85 -5.53 -21.02
C GLU A 293 -12.27 -4.23 -20.30
N TRP A 294 -11.54 -3.84 -19.25
CA TRP A 294 -11.81 -2.61 -18.49
C TRP A 294 -11.73 -1.36 -19.35
N MET A 295 -10.68 -1.21 -20.16
CA MET A 295 -10.51 -0.03 -21.02
C MET A 295 -11.65 0.12 -22.03
N SER A 296 -12.11 -1.01 -22.59
CA SER A 296 -13.24 -1.04 -23.52
C SER A 296 -14.60 -0.77 -22.83
N SER A 297 -14.73 -1.16 -21.56
CA SER A 297 -15.98 -1.06 -20.79
C SER A 297 -16.11 0.21 -19.96
N GLY A 298 -15.11 1.10 -20.00
CA GLY A 298 -15.13 2.34 -19.21
C GLY A 298 -14.91 2.10 -17.72
N ILE A 299 -14.10 1.10 -17.36
CA ILE A 299 -13.75 0.75 -15.98
C ILE A 299 -12.28 1.09 -15.74
N VAL A 300 -11.97 1.65 -14.56
CA VAL A 300 -10.61 1.90 -14.07
C VAL A 300 -10.59 1.69 -12.56
N ASP A 301 -9.61 0.95 -12.07
CA ASP A 301 -9.28 0.80 -10.64
C ASP A 301 -7.86 0.20 -10.50
N ASP A 302 -7.43 -0.01 -9.26
CA ASP A 302 -6.11 -0.54 -8.93
C ASP A 302 -5.99 -2.08 -9.04
N ASP A 303 -4.84 -2.58 -8.60
CA ASP A 303 -4.49 -4.00 -8.64
C ASP A 303 -5.30 -4.87 -7.68
N GLN A 304 -5.79 -4.33 -6.57
CA GLN A 304 -6.55 -5.09 -5.58
C GLN A 304 -7.89 -5.56 -6.15
N THR A 305 -8.60 -4.67 -6.85
CA THR A 305 -9.83 -5.04 -7.57
C THR A 305 -9.53 -6.02 -8.70
N ALA A 306 -8.43 -5.84 -9.42
CA ALA A 306 -8.01 -6.78 -10.46
C ALA A 306 -7.78 -8.19 -9.90
N TYR A 307 -7.05 -8.32 -8.79
CA TYR A 307 -6.80 -9.62 -8.16
C TYR A 307 -8.08 -10.28 -7.66
N MET A 308 -9.01 -9.52 -7.07
CA MET A 308 -10.30 -10.06 -6.64
C MET A 308 -11.12 -10.60 -7.82
N LEU A 309 -11.21 -9.87 -8.94
CA LEU A 309 -11.92 -10.34 -10.12
C LEU A 309 -11.27 -11.58 -10.74
N LEU A 310 -9.93 -11.62 -10.79
CA LEU A 310 -9.20 -12.79 -11.26
C LEU A 310 -9.43 -14.01 -10.35
N TYR A 311 -9.51 -13.80 -9.03
CA TYR A 311 -9.86 -14.83 -8.06
C TYR A 311 -11.27 -15.38 -8.29
N TYR A 312 -12.30 -14.54 -8.48
CA TYR A 312 -13.65 -15.05 -8.74
C TYR A 312 -13.74 -15.83 -10.05
N LYS A 313 -13.02 -15.40 -11.09
CA LYS A 313 -12.98 -16.11 -12.38
C LYS A 313 -12.18 -17.42 -12.30
N ASN A 314 -11.14 -17.50 -11.46
CA ASN A 314 -10.20 -18.63 -11.44
C ASN A 314 -9.76 -19.03 -10.00
N PRO A 315 -10.67 -19.41 -9.10
CA PRO A 315 -10.35 -19.53 -7.66
C PRO A 315 -9.30 -20.60 -7.34
N THR A 316 -9.19 -21.64 -8.17
CA THR A 316 -8.20 -22.73 -8.01
C THR A 316 -6.76 -22.28 -8.24
N MET A 317 -6.54 -21.18 -8.97
CA MET A 317 -5.22 -20.59 -9.17
C MET A 317 -4.69 -19.88 -7.91
N PHE A 318 -5.55 -19.61 -6.92
CA PHE A 318 -5.21 -18.79 -5.78
C PHE A 318 -5.11 -19.60 -4.49
N ARG A 319 -4.25 -19.11 -3.60
CA ARG A 319 -4.21 -19.48 -2.19
C ARG A 319 -4.33 -18.20 -1.38
N LEU A 320 -5.44 -18.03 -0.67
CA LEU A 320 -5.65 -16.88 0.19
C LEU A 320 -5.25 -17.24 1.62
N VAL A 321 -4.46 -16.37 2.25
CA VAL A 321 -3.99 -16.53 3.63
C VAL A 321 -4.52 -15.38 4.48
N PRO A 322 -5.37 -15.66 5.50
CA PRO A 322 -5.91 -14.62 6.38
C PRO A 322 -4.80 -13.83 7.09
N ALA A 323 -4.79 -12.51 6.94
CA ALA A 323 -3.72 -11.63 7.40
C ALA A 323 -4.14 -10.14 7.39
N ASP A 324 -3.32 -9.26 7.98
CA ASP A 324 -3.35 -7.82 7.70
C ASP A 324 -2.22 -7.39 6.74
N TRP A 325 -2.18 -6.12 6.34
CA TRP A 325 -1.28 -5.56 5.32
C TRP A 325 0.19 -6.00 5.45
N PHE A 326 0.69 -6.10 6.68
CA PHE A 326 2.13 -6.17 7.00
C PHE A 326 2.56 -7.47 7.70
N ASP A 327 1.73 -8.51 7.63
CA ASP A 327 1.96 -9.77 8.37
C ASP A 327 2.88 -10.78 7.65
N VAL A 328 3.43 -10.49 6.46
CA VAL A 328 4.22 -11.48 5.65
C VAL A 328 5.32 -12.15 6.46
N PHE A 329 6.16 -11.40 7.18
CA PHE A 329 7.27 -11.99 7.92
C PHE A 329 6.80 -12.75 9.16
N LYS A 330 5.74 -12.30 9.82
CA LYS A 330 5.12 -13.02 10.93
C LYS A 330 4.56 -14.37 10.48
N LEU A 331 3.93 -14.42 9.31
CA LEU A 331 3.29 -15.61 8.77
C LEU A 331 4.27 -16.59 8.15
N PHE A 332 5.23 -16.08 7.37
CA PHE A 332 6.04 -16.89 6.47
C PHE A 332 7.52 -16.94 6.85
N ASN A 333 7.98 -16.35 7.95
CA ASN A 333 9.36 -16.58 8.39
C ASN A 333 9.44 -17.79 9.33
N SER A 334 10.36 -18.72 9.06
CA SER A 334 10.83 -19.65 10.09
C SER A 334 11.93 -19.00 10.92
N GLU A 335 11.93 -19.23 12.23
CA GLU A 335 13.14 -19.07 13.02
C GLU A 335 14.13 -20.11 12.49
N THR A 336 15.37 -19.70 12.23
CA THR A 336 16.45 -20.65 11.94
C THR A 336 16.52 -21.63 13.10
N SER A 337 16.27 -22.92 12.82
CA SER A 337 16.61 -24.00 13.76
C SER A 337 18.12 -24.15 13.85
#